data_AF-A0A238Y6Y5-F1
#
_entry.id   AF-A0A238Y6Y5-F1
#
_cell.length_a   1.000
_cell.length_b   1.000
_cell.length_c   1.000
_cell.angle_alpha   90.00
_cell.angle_beta   90.00
_cell.angle_gamma   90.00
#
_symmetry.space_group_name_H-M   'P 1'
#
loop_
_entity.id
_entity.type
_entity.pdbx_description
1 polymer ?
#
loop_
_entity_poly.entity_id
_entity_poly.type
_entity_poly.pdbx_seq_one_letter_code
_entity_poly.pdbx_strand_id
1 'polypeptide(L)'
;MATQMRTGPAARDPEFRGIDPPALNQVIRQLQDAQNAIQGWLNGHRPPPGVSTAGYRQADEVARWAAEQLGMLTRRYNFAVTHPSPGGGIDMPAAPTPAPAPRKTGGGPVGTPRPVQAPPHRASPAKATPRPTPHGAGDIGSFPDRPAAARAAKADALAVAASVQHGRPVPDSVWRHLKADAGDPDYTEKLYERLGPAAAADLLKAAQGDKARLAAVQHSLGTSSHHLTMDVKWLRAFLVEAGHAGVRPVAVQVLLGADMSGRTREAIARLDLHPSTATA
;
A
#
# COMPACT_ATOMS: atom_id res chain seq x y z
N MET A 1 -22.20 10.33 19.89
CA MET A 1 -21.53 10.59 18.60
C MET A 1 -21.48 9.37 17.65
N ALA A 2 -22.23 8.27 17.89
CA ALA A 2 -22.23 7.09 16.99
C ALA A 2 -23.33 7.13 15.90
N THR A 3 -24.22 8.14 15.91
CA THR A 3 -25.41 8.16 15.07
C THR A 3 -25.14 8.64 13.63
N GLN A 4 -24.11 9.45 13.41
CA GLN A 4 -23.81 10.05 12.10
C GLN A 4 -23.15 9.08 11.10
N MET A 5 -22.52 7.99 11.57
CA MET A 5 -21.93 6.99 10.67
C MET A 5 -22.98 6.11 9.96
N ARG A 6 -24.22 6.05 10.48
CA ARG A 6 -25.28 5.18 9.93
C ARG A 6 -26.02 5.78 8.73
N THR A 7 -25.89 7.08 8.48
CA THR A 7 -26.64 7.80 7.43
C THR A 7 -25.78 8.77 6.61
N GLY A 8 -24.47 8.81 6.84
CA GLY A 8 -23.54 9.68 6.10
C GLY A 8 -23.18 9.14 4.70
N PRO A 9 -22.45 9.93 3.88
CA PRO A 9 -21.99 9.52 2.54
C PRO A 9 -21.30 8.15 2.52
N ALA A 10 -20.55 7.86 3.60
CA ALA A 10 -19.89 6.59 3.90
C ALA A 10 -20.81 5.35 3.91
N ALA A 11 -22.11 5.50 4.19
CA ALA A 11 -23.06 4.40 4.25
C ALA A 11 -23.64 4.02 2.89
N ARG A 12 -23.46 4.87 1.86
CA ARG A 12 -24.03 4.67 0.51
C ARG A 12 -22.99 4.31 -0.55
N ASP A 13 -21.71 4.43 -0.24
CA ASP A 13 -20.62 4.14 -1.16
C ASP A 13 -19.91 2.83 -0.76
N PRO A 14 -20.08 1.73 -1.52
CA PRO A 14 -19.39 0.46 -1.26
C PRO A 14 -17.86 0.56 -1.42
N GLU A 15 -17.38 1.63 -2.07
CA GLU A 15 -15.98 1.98 -2.26
C GLU A 15 -15.43 2.91 -1.18
N PHE A 16 -16.26 3.35 -0.22
CA PHE A 16 -15.81 4.19 0.89
C PHE A 16 -14.87 3.41 1.82
N ARG A 17 -13.59 3.81 1.83
CA ARG A 17 -12.55 3.12 2.61
C ARG A 17 -12.34 3.70 4.01
N GLY A 18 -12.72 4.96 4.23
CA GLY A 18 -12.58 5.64 5.53
C GLY A 18 -11.12 5.80 5.99
N ILE A 19 -10.15 5.73 5.07
CA ILE A 19 -8.72 5.92 5.36
C ILE A 19 -8.30 7.28 4.80
N ASP A 20 -7.88 8.18 5.68
CA ASP A 20 -7.23 9.46 5.35
C ASP A 20 -5.72 9.20 5.18
N PRO A 21 -5.15 9.27 3.95
CA PRO A 21 -3.74 8.96 3.73
C PRO A 21 -2.78 9.91 4.49
N PRO A 22 -2.96 11.25 4.50
CA PRO A 22 -2.20 12.15 5.37
C PRO A 22 -2.18 11.74 6.84
N ALA A 23 -3.36 11.46 7.44
CA ALA A 23 -3.44 11.08 8.85
C ALA A 23 -2.75 9.72 9.11
N LEU A 24 -2.93 8.74 8.22
CA LEU A 24 -2.28 7.44 8.33
C LEU A 24 -0.75 7.55 8.19
N ASN A 25 -0.25 8.39 7.29
CA ASN A 25 1.19 8.67 7.17
C ASN A 25 1.77 9.29 8.45
N GLN A 26 1.02 10.16 9.13
CA GLN A 26 1.44 10.70 10.43
C GLN A 26 1.57 9.59 11.49
N VAL A 27 0.61 8.69 11.58
CA VAL A 27 0.65 7.53 12.50
C VAL A 27 1.85 6.63 12.18
N ILE A 28 2.08 6.33 10.90
CA ILE A 28 3.24 5.53 10.47
C ILE A 28 4.54 6.17 10.93
N ARG A 29 4.72 7.47 10.73
CA ARG A 29 5.93 8.19 11.17
C ARG A 29 6.12 8.14 12.68
N GLN A 30 5.06 8.40 13.44
CA GLN A 30 5.11 8.34 14.91
C GLN A 30 5.53 6.95 15.41
N LEU A 31 5.01 5.89 14.78
CA LEU A 31 5.35 4.52 15.16
C LEU A 31 6.78 4.14 14.74
N GLN A 32 7.27 4.63 13.60
CA GLN A 32 8.68 4.50 13.18
C GLN A 32 9.62 5.21 14.16
N ASP A 33 9.31 6.44 14.53
CA ASP A 33 10.12 7.22 15.48
C ASP A 33 10.17 6.53 16.84
N ALA A 34 9.04 6.01 17.33
CA ALA A 34 8.98 5.24 18.57
C ALA A 34 9.82 3.95 18.50
N GLN A 35 9.73 3.19 17.41
CA GLN A 35 10.53 1.98 17.19
C GLN A 35 12.03 2.30 17.21
N ASN A 36 12.45 3.35 16.48
CA ASN A 36 13.83 3.80 16.42
C ASN A 36 14.35 4.24 17.79
N ALA A 37 13.54 4.96 18.56
CA ALA A 37 13.89 5.38 19.92
C ALA A 37 14.08 4.19 20.87
N ILE A 38 13.19 3.19 20.83
CA ILE A 38 13.31 1.97 21.66
C ILE A 38 14.58 1.20 21.27
N GLN A 39 14.82 0.98 19.98
CA GLN A 39 16.01 0.27 19.51
C GLN A 39 17.30 1.02 19.84
N GLY A 40 17.32 2.34 19.68
CA GLY A 40 18.43 3.19 20.09
C GLY A 40 18.72 3.08 21.59
N TRP A 41 17.68 3.10 22.42
CA TRP A 41 17.81 2.90 23.86
C TRP A 41 18.36 1.52 24.22
N LEU A 42 17.81 0.45 23.63
CA LEU A 42 18.24 -0.94 23.85
C LEU A 42 19.70 -1.17 23.46
N ASN A 43 20.15 -0.54 22.37
CA ASN A 43 21.53 -0.64 21.91
C ASN A 43 22.50 0.16 22.79
N GLY A 44 22.08 1.33 23.28
CA GLY A 44 22.89 2.19 24.13
C GLY A 44 22.96 1.79 25.61
N HIS A 45 22.01 0.98 26.10
CA HIS A 45 21.89 0.65 27.53
C HIS A 45 21.83 -0.86 27.73
N ARG A 46 22.98 -1.55 27.76
CA ARG A 46 22.98 -2.97 28.12
C ARG A 46 22.74 -3.17 29.62
N PRO A 47 21.96 -4.17 30.04
CA PRO A 47 21.76 -4.46 31.46
C PRO A 47 23.12 -4.77 32.12
N PRO A 48 23.44 -4.14 33.26
CA PRO A 48 24.63 -4.49 34.03
C PRO A 48 24.58 -5.96 34.47
N PRO A 49 25.74 -6.62 34.68
CA PRO A 49 25.79 -7.97 35.22
C PRO A 49 25.00 -8.08 36.53
N GLY A 50 24.15 -9.11 36.64
CA GLY A 50 23.34 -9.35 37.83
C GLY A 50 22.01 -8.57 37.91
N VAL A 51 21.73 -7.67 36.97
CA VAL A 51 20.43 -6.97 36.89
C VAL A 51 19.45 -7.75 36.00
N SER A 52 18.17 -7.76 36.37
CA SER A 52 17.12 -8.41 35.59
C SER A 52 17.02 -7.85 34.17
N THR A 53 16.95 -8.75 33.19
CA THR A 53 16.76 -8.40 31.77
C THR A 53 15.28 -8.32 31.37
N ALA A 54 14.35 -8.45 32.32
CA ALA A 54 12.92 -8.53 32.02
C ALA A 54 12.39 -7.27 31.31
N GLY A 55 12.74 -6.07 31.79
CA GLY A 55 12.34 -4.81 31.15
C GLY A 55 12.91 -4.64 29.74
N TYR A 56 14.14 -5.12 29.51
CA TYR A 56 14.77 -5.13 28.19
C TYR A 56 14.05 -6.05 27.21
N ARG A 57 13.64 -7.24 27.67
CA ARG A 57 12.85 -8.17 26.86
C ARG A 57 11.48 -7.61 26.51
N GLN A 58 10.79 -6.97 27.46
CA GLN A 58 9.51 -6.32 27.20
C GLN A 58 9.62 -5.17 26.20
N ALA A 59 10.66 -4.33 26.32
CA ALA A 59 10.92 -3.27 25.35
C ALA A 59 11.22 -3.82 23.94
N ASP A 60 11.96 -4.92 23.84
CA ASP A 60 12.21 -5.61 22.58
C ASP A 60 10.93 -6.22 21.97
N GLU A 61 10.05 -6.79 22.79
CA GLU A 61 8.74 -7.29 22.35
C GLU A 61 7.84 -6.17 21.81
N VAL A 62 7.81 -5.01 22.47
CA VAL A 62 7.08 -3.82 21.98
C VAL A 62 7.68 -3.32 20.66
N ALA A 63 9.00 -3.29 20.53
CA ALA A 63 9.65 -2.90 19.27
C ALA A 63 9.32 -3.86 18.13
N ARG A 64 9.27 -5.17 18.39
CA ARG A 64 8.85 -6.19 17.42
C ARG A 64 7.38 -6.02 17.02
N TRP A 65 6.49 -5.86 17.98
CA TRP A 65 5.07 -5.61 17.72
C TRP A 65 4.87 -4.34 16.87
N ALA A 66 5.57 -3.25 17.19
CA ALA A 66 5.52 -2.01 16.42
C ALA A 66 5.97 -2.23 14.96
N ALA A 67 7.05 -3.00 14.75
CA ALA A 67 7.54 -3.34 13.41
C ALA A 67 6.50 -4.13 12.60
N GLU A 68 5.81 -5.08 13.22
CA GLU A 68 4.75 -5.87 12.59
C GLU A 68 3.56 -4.99 12.17
N GLN A 69 3.13 -4.06 13.04
CA GLN A 69 2.05 -3.13 12.71
C GLN A 69 2.43 -2.16 11.60
N LEU A 70 3.69 -1.71 11.54
CA LEU A 70 4.17 -0.80 10.49
C LEU A 70 4.03 -1.39 9.09
N GLY A 71 4.26 -2.69 8.91
CA GLY A 71 4.10 -3.35 7.61
C GLY A 71 2.66 -3.26 7.10
N MET A 72 1.70 -3.58 7.97
CA MET A 72 0.26 -3.53 7.66
C MET A 72 -0.23 -2.09 7.44
N LEU A 73 0.20 -1.13 8.27
CA LEU A 73 -0.19 0.28 8.13
C LEU A 73 0.37 0.90 6.84
N THR A 74 1.63 0.59 6.49
CA THR A 74 2.26 1.08 5.25
C THR A 74 1.53 0.55 4.02
N ARG A 75 1.15 -0.73 4.02
CA ARG A 75 0.39 -1.33 2.91
C ARG A 75 -0.98 -0.66 2.75
N ARG A 76 -1.68 -0.39 3.86
CA ARG A 76 -2.95 0.36 3.84
C ARG A 76 -2.78 1.78 3.31
N TYR A 77 -1.69 2.45 3.69
CA TYR A 77 -1.37 3.78 3.15
C TYR A 77 -1.14 3.71 1.65
N ASN A 78 -0.30 2.79 1.19
CA ASN A 78 0.00 2.63 -0.24
C ASN A 78 -1.26 2.36 -1.06
N PHE A 79 -2.16 1.53 -0.52
CA PHE A 79 -3.44 1.20 -1.15
C PHE A 79 -4.40 2.39 -1.20
N ALA A 80 -4.49 3.17 -0.11
CA ALA A 80 -5.34 4.36 -0.07
C ALA A 80 -4.87 5.46 -1.03
N VAL A 81 -3.56 5.57 -1.29
CA VAL A 81 -3.00 6.51 -2.26
C VAL A 81 -3.29 6.11 -3.71
N THR A 82 -3.41 4.81 -4.01
CA THR A 82 -3.78 4.31 -5.34
C THR A 82 -5.29 4.21 -5.57
N HIS A 83 -6.08 4.13 -4.50
CA HIS A 83 -7.54 4.00 -4.57
C HIS A 83 -8.22 5.13 -3.76
N PRO A 84 -8.14 6.39 -4.23
CA PRO A 84 -8.77 7.51 -3.52
C PRO A 84 -10.29 7.30 -3.45
N SER A 85 -10.87 7.42 -2.24
CA SER A 85 -12.32 7.32 -2.08
C SER A 85 -13.02 8.46 -2.84
N PRO A 86 -14.08 8.19 -3.63
CA PRO A 86 -14.76 9.21 -4.46
C PRO A 86 -15.41 10.39 -3.71
N GLY A 87 -15.39 10.44 -2.37
CA GLY A 87 -16.10 11.47 -1.62
C GLY A 87 -15.72 11.66 -0.15
N GLY A 88 -14.45 11.50 0.26
CA GLY A 88 -14.10 11.48 1.69
C GLY A 88 -12.79 12.13 2.08
N GLY A 89 -12.72 13.46 2.07
CA GLY A 89 -11.91 14.19 3.04
C GLY A 89 -12.74 14.33 4.31
N ILE A 90 -12.33 13.70 5.41
CA ILE A 90 -12.95 13.96 6.71
C ILE A 90 -12.29 15.23 7.23
N ASP A 91 -13.01 16.36 7.24
CA ASP A 91 -12.55 17.54 7.98
C ASP A 91 -12.36 17.14 9.45
N MET A 92 -11.12 17.12 9.91
CA MET A 92 -10.82 16.80 11.31
C MET A 92 -11.30 17.94 12.22
N PRO A 93 -11.90 17.64 13.39
CA PRO A 93 -11.86 18.58 14.50
C PRO A 93 -10.39 18.81 14.93
N ALA A 94 -10.09 20.04 15.33
CA ALA A 94 -8.73 20.49 15.65
C ALA A 94 -7.96 19.50 16.56
N ALA A 95 -6.68 19.31 16.26
CA ALA A 95 -5.80 18.43 17.01
C ALA A 95 -5.83 18.77 18.52
N PRO A 96 -5.92 17.78 19.42
CA PRO A 96 -5.77 18.03 20.84
C PRO A 96 -4.37 18.57 21.12
N THR A 97 -4.31 19.69 21.84
CA THR A 97 -3.07 20.32 22.28
C THR A 97 -2.16 19.31 23.00
N PRO A 98 -0.83 19.35 22.78
CA PRO A 98 0.10 18.49 23.50
C PRO A 98 -0.07 18.64 25.01
N ALA A 99 -0.12 17.52 25.72
CA ALA A 99 -0.10 17.53 27.18
C ALA A 99 1.19 18.21 27.68
N PRO A 100 1.12 19.11 28.67
CA PRO A 100 2.32 19.76 29.20
C PRO A 100 3.27 18.73 29.81
N ALA A 101 4.56 18.91 29.55
CA ALA A 101 5.64 18.06 30.07
C ALA A 101 5.60 17.96 31.60
N PRO A 102 6.00 16.82 32.19
CA PRO A 102 5.93 16.61 33.63
C PRO A 102 6.87 17.58 34.36
N ARG A 103 6.29 18.45 35.19
CA ARG A 103 7.03 19.29 36.14
C ARG A 103 7.71 18.39 37.18
N LYS A 104 9.01 18.59 37.38
CA LYS A 104 9.72 18.14 38.59
C LYS A 104 9.12 18.84 39.80
N THR A 105 8.44 18.09 40.67
CA THR A 105 8.13 18.50 42.05
C THR A 105 8.41 17.34 42.99
N GLY A 106 9.21 17.61 44.03
CA GLY A 106 9.74 16.61 44.95
C GLY A 106 8.76 16.09 45.99
N GLY A 107 9.22 15.01 46.65
CA GLY A 107 8.97 14.58 48.03
C GLY A 107 7.56 14.67 48.61
N GLY A 108 6.88 13.52 48.72
CA GLY A 108 5.72 13.29 49.60
C GLY A 108 5.28 11.82 49.57
N PRO A 109 4.81 11.24 50.69
CA PRO A 109 4.87 9.80 50.93
C PRO A 109 3.79 8.97 50.23
N VAL A 110 4.13 7.68 50.08
CA VAL A 110 3.41 6.60 49.38
C VAL A 110 2.03 6.35 49.99
N GLY A 111 0.98 6.57 49.19
CA GLY A 111 -0.37 6.06 49.43
C GLY A 111 -0.70 4.97 48.41
N THR A 112 -1.14 3.80 48.88
CA THR A 112 -1.53 2.65 48.05
C THR A 112 -2.74 2.97 47.15
N PRO A 113 -2.80 2.50 45.89
CA PRO A 113 -3.98 2.69 45.05
C PRO A 113 -5.12 1.73 45.44
N ARG A 114 -6.33 2.29 45.57
CA ARG A 114 -7.59 1.58 45.82
C ARG A 114 -8.13 0.99 44.50
N PRO A 115 -8.75 -0.21 44.48
CA PRO A 115 -9.26 -0.81 43.24
C PRO A 115 -10.47 -0.03 42.72
N VAL A 116 -10.48 0.28 41.42
CA VAL A 116 -11.60 0.94 40.74
C VAL A 116 -12.64 -0.12 40.38
N GLN A 117 -13.87 0.04 40.88
CA GLN A 117 -14.99 -0.86 40.60
C GLN A 117 -15.53 -0.61 39.19
N ALA A 118 -15.66 -1.67 38.37
CA ALA A 118 -16.20 -1.57 37.02
C ALA A 118 -17.72 -1.29 37.03
N PRO A 119 -18.26 -0.48 36.10
CA PRO A 119 -19.69 -0.23 36.00
C PRO A 119 -20.45 -1.45 35.41
N PRO A 120 -21.73 -1.67 35.79
CA PRO A 120 -22.47 -2.87 35.41
C PRO A 120 -22.81 -2.90 33.91
N HIS A 121 -22.63 -4.09 33.31
CA HIS A 121 -22.96 -4.37 31.92
C HIS A 121 -24.48 -4.28 31.68
N ARG A 122 -24.92 -3.30 30.88
CA ARG A 122 -26.25 -3.36 30.24
C ARG A 122 -26.20 -4.33 29.06
N ALA A 123 -27.09 -5.30 29.07
CA ALA A 123 -27.32 -6.20 27.95
C ALA A 123 -27.63 -5.41 26.67
N SER A 124 -26.85 -5.64 25.62
CA SER A 124 -27.09 -5.04 24.30
C SER A 124 -28.14 -5.86 23.54
N PRO A 125 -29.10 -5.22 22.86
CA PRO A 125 -30.02 -5.91 21.96
C PRO A 125 -29.26 -6.48 20.75
N ALA A 126 -29.70 -7.64 20.26
CA ALA A 126 -29.08 -8.40 19.18
C ALA A 126 -28.77 -7.51 17.96
N LYS A 127 -27.47 -7.33 17.69
CA LYS A 127 -26.96 -6.52 16.59
C LYS A 127 -26.98 -7.40 15.34
N ALA A 128 -27.84 -7.05 14.37
CA ALA A 128 -27.70 -7.53 13.00
C ALA A 128 -26.25 -7.32 12.55
N THR A 129 -25.59 -8.40 12.15
CA THR A 129 -24.22 -8.37 11.61
C THR A 129 -24.22 -7.55 10.32
N PRO A 130 -23.52 -6.41 10.27
CA PRO A 130 -23.36 -5.68 9.02
C PRO A 130 -22.64 -6.59 8.03
N ARG A 131 -23.17 -6.71 6.80
CA ARG A 131 -22.40 -7.33 5.71
C ARG A 131 -21.10 -6.55 5.52
N PRO A 132 -19.94 -7.21 5.46
CA PRO A 132 -18.69 -6.55 5.12
C PRO A 132 -18.85 -5.87 3.76
N THR A 133 -18.44 -4.60 3.66
CA THR A 133 -18.18 -3.97 2.36
C THR A 133 -17.15 -4.84 1.62
N PRO A 134 -17.34 -5.17 0.33
CA PRO A 134 -16.51 -6.14 -0.41
C PRO A 134 -15.01 -5.87 -0.31
N HIS A 135 -14.62 -4.60 -0.17
CA HIS A 135 -13.23 -4.14 -0.12
C HIS A 135 -13.00 -3.19 1.08
N GLY A 136 -13.45 -3.58 2.27
CA GLY A 136 -13.12 -2.84 3.50
C GLY A 136 -11.61 -2.77 3.75
N ALA A 137 -11.18 -1.99 4.75
CA ALA A 137 -9.78 -1.70 5.11
C ALA A 137 -8.84 -2.92 5.41
N GLY A 138 -9.28 -4.16 5.16
CA GLY A 138 -8.51 -5.40 5.28
C GLY A 138 -8.29 -6.18 3.99
N ASP A 139 -8.94 -5.85 2.87
CA ASP A 139 -8.80 -6.57 1.59
C ASP A 139 -7.90 -5.79 0.62
N ILE A 140 -6.58 -5.89 0.85
CA ILE A 140 -5.52 -5.12 0.19
C ILE A 140 -4.71 -5.99 -0.80
N GLY A 141 -5.32 -7.03 -1.36
CA GLY A 141 -4.69 -8.02 -2.25
C GLY A 141 -4.32 -9.34 -1.58
N SER A 142 -3.75 -10.29 -2.34
CA SER A 142 -3.54 -11.69 -1.89
C SER A 142 -2.39 -11.89 -0.91
N PHE A 143 -1.63 -10.84 -0.58
CA PHE A 143 -0.41 -10.95 0.23
C PHE A 143 -0.60 -10.42 1.67
N PRO A 144 -0.07 -11.13 2.68
CA PRO A 144 -0.24 -10.74 4.08
C PRO A 144 0.54 -9.47 4.44
N ASP A 145 1.65 -9.20 3.76
CA ASP A 145 2.53 -8.06 4.02
C ASP A 145 3.28 -7.61 2.75
N ARG A 146 3.90 -6.42 2.83
CA ARG A 146 4.71 -5.85 1.74
C ARG A 146 5.90 -6.75 1.33
N PRO A 147 6.67 -7.35 2.26
CA PRO A 147 7.72 -8.29 1.90
C PRO A 147 7.25 -9.51 1.08
N ALA A 148 6.07 -10.06 1.38
CA ALA A 148 5.46 -11.16 0.64
C ALA A 148 5.06 -10.72 -0.77
N ALA A 149 4.37 -9.59 -0.91
CA ALA A 149 4.04 -9.01 -2.21
C ALA A 149 5.30 -8.74 -3.05
N ALA A 150 6.33 -8.14 -2.45
CA ALA A 150 7.60 -7.87 -3.12
C ALA A 150 8.34 -9.15 -3.55
N ARG A 151 8.28 -10.23 -2.76
CA ARG A 151 8.88 -11.52 -3.14
C ARG A 151 8.15 -12.14 -4.32
N ALA A 152 6.83 -12.15 -4.29
CA ALA A 152 6.01 -12.65 -5.40
C ALA A 152 6.28 -11.85 -6.69
N ALA A 153 6.26 -10.52 -6.61
CA ALA A 153 6.55 -9.63 -7.72
C ALA A 153 7.94 -9.86 -8.34
N LYS A 154 8.97 -10.07 -7.50
CA LYS A 154 10.32 -10.39 -7.98
C LYS A 154 10.38 -11.76 -8.67
N ALA A 155 9.71 -12.76 -8.12
CA ALA A 155 9.66 -14.09 -8.73
C ALA A 155 8.97 -14.04 -10.10
N ASP A 156 7.85 -13.32 -10.19
CA ASP A 156 7.13 -13.13 -11.45
C ASP A 156 7.95 -12.33 -12.47
N ALA A 157 8.62 -11.25 -12.06
CA ALA A 157 9.51 -10.49 -12.94
C ALA A 157 10.66 -11.36 -13.50
N LEU A 158 11.26 -12.21 -12.67
CA LEU A 158 12.29 -13.15 -13.10
C LEU A 158 11.72 -14.20 -14.07
N ALA A 159 10.51 -14.70 -13.81
CA ALA A 159 9.85 -15.65 -14.71
C ALA A 159 9.56 -15.03 -16.08
N VAL A 160 9.11 -13.77 -16.12
CA VAL A 160 8.93 -13.01 -17.37
C VAL A 160 10.26 -12.88 -18.10
N ALA A 161 11.31 -12.39 -17.43
CA ALA A 161 12.62 -12.22 -18.04
C ALA A 161 13.19 -13.54 -18.60
N ALA A 162 13.06 -14.64 -17.85
CA ALA A 162 13.48 -15.97 -18.29
C ALA A 162 12.67 -16.45 -19.51
N SER A 163 11.35 -16.24 -19.51
CA SER A 163 10.50 -16.58 -20.67
C SER A 163 10.92 -15.83 -21.93
N VAL A 164 11.20 -14.53 -21.81
CA VAL A 164 11.69 -13.72 -22.93
C VAL A 164 13.04 -14.22 -23.42
N GLN A 165 14.00 -14.39 -22.50
CA GLN A 165 15.35 -14.84 -22.84
C GLN A 165 15.37 -16.20 -23.55
N HIS A 166 14.44 -17.10 -23.20
CA HIS A 166 14.35 -18.44 -23.77
C HIS A 166 13.31 -18.57 -24.90
N GLY A 167 12.66 -17.47 -25.31
CA GLY A 167 11.60 -17.49 -26.32
C GLY A 167 10.39 -18.35 -25.94
N ARG A 168 10.12 -18.51 -24.64
CA ARG A 168 9.02 -19.30 -24.10
C ARG A 168 7.84 -18.40 -23.74
N PRO A 169 6.60 -18.93 -23.71
CA PRO A 169 5.46 -18.21 -23.17
C PRO A 169 5.72 -17.79 -21.70
N VAL A 170 5.19 -16.63 -21.31
CA VAL A 170 5.14 -16.23 -19.90
C VAL A 170 4.25 -17.23 -19.14
N PRO A 171 4.68 -17.78 -17.99
CA PRO A 171 3.92 -18.80 -17.29
C PRO A 171 2.53 -18.32 -16.85
N ASP A 172 1.53 -19.21 -16.88
CA ASP A 172 0.17 -18.88 -16.47
C ASP A 172 0.06 -18.44 -14.99
N SER A 173 1.01 -18.84 -14.14
CA SER A 173 1.09 -18.36 -12.77
C SER A 173 1.30 -16.85 -12.69
N VAL A 174 2.14 -16.28 -13.56
CA VAL A 174 2.39 -14.83 -13.63
C VAL A 174 1.12 -14.10 -14.02
N TRP A 175 0.41 -14.58 -15.04
CA TRP A 175 -0.86 -13.98 -15.46
C TRP A 175 -1.94 -14.06 -14.39
N ARG A 176 -1.96 -15.16 -13.62
CA ARG A 176 -2.90 -15.33 -12.50
C ARG A 176 -2.62 -14.35 -11.38
N HIS A 177 -1.37 -14.21 -10.95
CA HIS A 177 -0.98 -13.21 -9.94
C HIS A 177 -1.27 -11.80 -10.44
N LEU A 178 -0.85 -11.46 -11.66
CA LEU A 178 -1.11 -10.13 -12.22
C LEU A 178 -2.60 -9.80 -12.27
N LYS A 179 -3.45 -10.77 -12.63
CA LYS A 179 -4.91 -10.58 -12.63
C LYS A 179 -5.48 -10.41 -11.22
N ALA A 180 -5.00 -11.18 -10.25
CA ALA A 180 -5.50 -11.13 -8.87
C ALA A 180 -5.01 -9.88 -8.13
N ASP A 181 -3.79 -9.42 -8.43
CA ASP A 181 -3.05 -8.46 -7.63
C ASP A 181 -2.66 -7.19 -8.43
N ALA A 182 -3.29 -6.92 -9.58
CA ALA A 182 -3.06 -5.69 -10.35
C ALA A 182 -3.46 -4.41 -9.58
N GLY A 183 -4.34 -4.52 -8.58
CA GLY A 183 -4.68 -3.44 -7.66
C GLY A 183 -3.76 -3.34 -6.44
N ASP A 184 -2.81 -4.27 -6.25
CA ASP A 184 -1.89 -4.22 -5.12
C ASP A 184 -0.69 -3.31 -5.44
N PRO A 185 -0.54 -2.16 -4.76
CA PRO A 185 0.57 -1.24 -5.00
C PRO A 185 1.94 -1.83 -4.68
N ASP A 186 2.05 -2.67 -3.65
CA ASP A 186 3.35 -3.22 -3.25
C ASP A 186 3.84 -4.28 -4.24
N TYR A 187 2.91 -5.09 -4.76
CA TYR A 187 3.20 -6.09 -5.79
C TYR A 187 3.56 -5.39 -7.10
N THR A 188 2.71 -4.47 -7.58
CA THR A 188 2.89 -3.81 -8.88
C THR A 188 4.07 -2.85 -8.91
N GLU A 189 4.37 -2.10 -7.83
CA GLU A 189 5.60 -1.30 -7.72
C GLU A 189 6.83 -2.17 -7.96
N LYS A 190 6.96 -3.28 -7.21
CA LYS A 190 8.13 -4.14 -7.28
C LYS A 190 8.23 -4.94 -8.57
N LEU A 191 7.10 -5.29 -9.17
CA LEU A 191 7.05 -5.97 -10.46
C LEU A 191 7.67 -5.08 -11.55
N TYR A 192 7.18 -3.85 -11.71
CA TYR A 192 7.66 -2.94 -12.76
C TYR A 192 9.03 -2.33 -12.47
N GLU A 193 9.39 -2.12 -11.19
CA GLU A 193 10.76 -1.78 -10.81
C GLU A 193 11.74 -2.84 -11.30
N ARG A 194 11.37 -4.13 -11.18
CA ARG A 194 12.26 -5.22 -11.54
C ARG A 194 12.28 -5.53 -13.04
N LEU A 195 11.13 -5.41 -13.72
CA LEU A 195 11.04 -5.56 -15.17
C LEU A 195 11.78 -4.42 -15.89
N GLY A 196 11.60 -3.19 -15.41
CA GLY A 196 12.00 -2.00 -16.15
C GLY A 196 11.24 -1.86 -17.49
N PRO A 197 11.62 -0.88 -18.33
CA PRO A 197 10.90 -0.57 -19.57
C PRO A 197 10.91 -1.71 -20.60
N ALA A 198 12.07 -2.37 -20.79
CA ALA A 198 12.22 -3.42 -21.80
C ALA A 198 11.38 -4.66 -21.48
N ALA A 199 11.56 -5.27 -20.30
CA ALA A 199 10.80 -6.46 -19.95
C ALA A 199 9.31 -6.17 -19.73
N ALA A 200 8.91 -4.93 -19.41
CA ALA A 200 7.51 -4.52 -19.40
C ALA A 200 6.91 -4.49 -20.82
N ALA A 201 7.67 -4.05 -21.83
CA ALA A 201 7.25 -4.13 -23.23
C ALA A 201 7.13 -5.58 -23.70
N ASP A 202 8.05 -6.45 -23.28
CA ASP A 202 7.96 -7.89 -23.58
C ASP A 202 6.79 -8.56 -22.87
N LEU A 203 6.48 -8.18 -21.62
CA LEU A 203 5.27 -8.64 -20.94
C LEU A 203 4.03 -8.25 -21.74
N LEU A 204 3.98 -7.02 -22.26
CA LEU A 204 2.88 -6.58 -23.10
C LEU A 204 2.79 -7.39 -24.41
N LYS A 205 3.92 -7.68 -25.04
CA LYS A 205 3.98 -8.58 -26.22
C LYS A 205 3.47 -9.98 -25.90
N ALA A 206 3.83 -10.52 -24.74
CA ALA A 206 3.40 -11.84 -24.29
C ALA A 206 1.90 -11.93 -24.00
N ALA A 207 1.20 -10.80 -23.83
CA ALA A 207 -0.25 -10.79 -23.76
C ALA A 207 -0.91 -11.18 -25.09
N GLN A 208 -0.21 -11.07 -26.24
CA GLN A 208 -0.66 -11.52 -27.58
C GLN A 208 -2.06 -11.02 -27.99
N GLY A 209 -2.50 -9.85 -27.50
CA GLY A 209 -3.84 -9.33 -27.79
C GLY A 209 -4.97 -9.92 -26.93
N ASP A 210 -4.65 -10.80 -25.98
CA ASP A 210 -5.62 -11.27 -24.98
C ASP A 210 -6.10 -10.08 -24.14
N LYS A 211 -7.40 -9.77 -24.28
CA LYS A 211 -8.03 -8.62 -23.62
C LYS A 211 -7.94 -8.67 -22.10
N ALA A 212 -8.01 -9.86 -21.50
CA ALA A 212 -7.92 -10.01 -20.05
C ALA A 212 -6.49 -9.77 -19.55
N ARG A 213 -5.49 -10.28 -20.27
CA ARG A 213 -4.07 -10.04 -19.95
C ARG A 213 -3.70 -8.56 -20.15
N LEU A 214 -4.17 -7.95 -21.25
CA LEU A 214 -3.96 -6.52 -21.50
C LEU A 214 -4.62 -5.64 -20.44
N ALA A 215 -5.86 -5.95 -20.05
CA ALA A 215 -6.54 -5.24 -18.97
C ALA A 215 -5.80 -5.37 -17.64
N ALA A 216 -5.26 -6.55 -17.32
CA ALA A 216 -4.45 -6.76 -16.13
C ALA A 216 -3.17 -5.89 -16.16
N VAL A 217 -2.44 -5.89 -17.28
CA VAL A 217 -1.23 -5.05 -17.47
C VAL A 217 -1.56 -3.56 -17.37
N GLN A 218 -2.67 -3.13 -17.97
CA GLN A 218 -3.12 -1.74 -17.92
C GLN A 218 -3.47 -1.32 -16.49
N HIS A 219 -4.23 -2.13 -15.78
CA HIS A 219 -4.59 -1.85 -14.39
C HIS A 219 -3.35 -1.83 -13.48
N SER A 220 -2.44 -2.79 -13.61
CA SER A 220 -1.22 -2.85 -12.81
C SER A 220 -0.24 -1.72 -13.10
N LEU A 221 -0.12 -1.26 -14.35
CA LEU A 221 0.67 -0.06 -14.68
C LEU A 221 0.07 1.19 -14.02
N GLY A 222 -1.26 1.33 -14.07
CA GLY A 222 -1.98 2.41 -13.38
C GLY A 222 -1.63 2.43 -11.90
N THR A 223 -1.86 1.32 -11.19
CA THR A 223 -1.53 1.16 -9.76
C THR A 223 -0.06 1.46 -9.46
N SER A 224 0.87 0.89 -10.24
CA SER A 224 2.32 1.07 -10.04
C SER A 224 2.75 2.52 -10.22
N SER A 225 2.12 3.27 -11.13
CA SER A 225 2.49 4.66 -11.46
C SER A 225 2.37 5.66 -10.29
N HIS A 226 1.68 5.30 -9.21
CA HIS A 226 1.58 6.12 -8.00
C HIS A 226 2.84 6.00 -7.12
N HIS A 227 3.55 4.87 -7.21
CA HIS A 227 4.68 4.53 -6.34
C HIS A 227 6.00 4.47 -7.11
N LEU A 228 5.99 3.93 -8.34
CA LEU A 228 7.12 3.91 -9.25
C LEU A 228 7.17 5.20 -10.08
N THR A 229 8.35 5.81 -10.17
CA THR A 229 8.60 6.96 -11.04
C THR A 229 8.61 6.54 -12.51
N MET A 230 7.46 6.64 -13.17
CA MET A 230 7.31 6.47 -14.62
C MET A 230 7.41 7.84 -15.32
N ASP A 231 8.61 8.43 -15.30
CA ASP A 231 8.86 9.73 -15.93
C ASP A 231 8.97 9.63 -17.47
N VAL A 232 9.18 10.78 -18.13
CA VAL A 232 9.31 10.86 -19.60
C VAL A 232 10.41 9.93 -20.12
N LYS A 233 11.50 9.74 -19.37
CA LYS A 233 12.61 8.88 -19.77
C LYS A 233 12.19 7.41 -19.72
N TRP A 234 11.57 6.98 -18.63
CA TRP A 234 11.08 5.61 -18.46
C TRP A 234 10.03 5.27 -19.53
N LEU A 235 9.04 6.15 -19.71
CA LEU A 235 7.95 5.97 -20.68
C LEU A 235 8.46 5.96 -22.13
N ARG A 236 9.41 6.83 -22.47
CA ARG A 236 10.04 6.84 -23.80
C ARG A 236 10.81 5.55 -24.06
N ALA A 237 11.58 5.07 -23.08
CA ALA A 237 12.26 3.77 -23.19
C ALA A 237 11.24 2.64 -23.40
N PHE A 238 10.17 2.61 -22.61
CA PHE A 238 9.12 1.60 -22.74
C PHE A 238 8.48 1.60 -24.14
N LEU A 239 8.19 2.77 -24.71
CA LEU A 239 7.65 2.89 -26.06
C LEU A 239 8.62 2.50 -27.17
N VAL A 240 9.92 2.76 -26.99
CA VAL A 240 10.97 2.32 -27.91
C VAL A 240 11.05 0.80 -27.91
N GLU A 241 11.12 0.18 -26.73
CA GLU A 241 11.15 -1.27 -26.58
C GLU A 241 9.87 -1.93 -27.09
N ALA A 242 8.70 -1.34 -26.84
CA ALA A 242 7.44 -1.78 -27.45
C ALA A 242 7.45 -1.67 -28.97
N GLY A 243 8.16 -0.69 -29.53
CA GLY A 243 8.44 -0.57 -30.96
C GLY A 243 9.28 -1.73 -31.49
N HIS A 244 10.39 -2.04 -30.84
CA HIS A 244 11.24 -3.19 -31.18
C HIS A 244 10.49 -4.52 -31.06
N ALA A 245 9.59 -4.63 -30.08
CA ALA A 245 8.73 -5.78 -29.85
C ALA A 245 7.54 -5.90 -30.83
N GLY A 246 7.27 -4.86 -31.64
CA GLY A 246 6.16 -4.82 -32.59
C GLY A 246 4.78 -4.52 -31.97
N VAL A 247 4.73 -4.05 -30.72
CA VAL A 247 3.49 -3.82 -29.95
C VAL A 247 3.29 -2.36 -29.52
N ARG A 248 3.98 -1.42 -30.17
CA ARG A 248 3.87 0.02 -29.87
C ARG A 248 2.44 0.57 -29.88
N PRO A 249 1.56 0.24 -30.84
CA PRO A 249 0.17 0.73 -30.80
C PRO A 249 -0.59 0.28 -29.55
N VAL A 250 -0.38 -0.98 -29.13
CA VAL A 250 -0.96 -1.55 -27.91
C VAL A 250 -0.38 -0.86 -26.67
N ALA A 251 0.93 -0.59 -26.65
CA ALA A 251 1.57 0.13 -25.57
C ALA A 251 1.00 1.53 -25.37
N VAL A 252 0.76 2.26 -26.46
CA VAL A 252 0.10 3.57 -26.42
C VAL A 252 -1.33 3.46 -25.87
N GLN A 253 -2.12 2.50 -26.33
CA GLN A 253 -3.47 2.26 -25.81
C GLN A 253 -3.47 1.97 -24.31
N VAL A 254 -2.54 1.12 -23.84
CA VAL A 254 -2.39 0.78 -22.43
C VAL A 254 -2.01 2.00 -21.59
N LEU A 255 -1.04 2.81 -22.05
CA LEU A 255 -0.63 4.02 -21.33
C LEU A 255 -1.76 5.05 -21.23
N LEU A 256 -2.54 5.23 -22.32
CA LEU A 256 -3.65 6.19 -22.36
C LEU A 256 -4.91 5.69 -21.63
N GLY A 257 -5.09 4.37 -21.52
CA GLY A 257 -6.25 3.76 -20.86
C GLY A 257 -6.07 3.47 -19.36
N ALA A 258 -4.83 3.41 -18.87
CA ALA A 258 -4.56 3.17 -17.46
C ALA A 258 -4.91 4.40 -16.60
N ASP A 259 -5.43 4.16 -15.40
CA ASP A 259 -5.62 5.21 -14.40
C ASP A 259 -4.26 5.56 -13.78
N MET A 260 -3.54 6.45 -14.45
CA MET A 260 -2.18 6.85 -14.09
C MET A 260 -2.19 7.96 -13.04
N SER A 261 -1.18 7.96 -12.19
CA SER A 261 -0.92 9.05 -11.25
C SER A 261 -0.78 10.39 -12.00
N GLY A 262 -1.11 11.50 -11.32
CA GLY A 262 -1.04 12.84 -11.94
C GLY A 262 0.33 13.13 -12.57
N ARG A 263 1.41 12.78 -11.88
CA ARG A 263 2.79 12.94 -12.38
C ARG A 263 3.06 12.12 -13.65
N THR A 264 2.60 10.87 -13.69
CA THR A 264 2.77 10.02 -14.87
C THR A 264 1.91 10.50 -16.04
N ARG A 265 0.69 11.00 -15.78
CA ARG A 265 -0.14 11.63 -16.82
C ARG A 265 0.51 12.87 -17.44
N GLU A 266 1.11 13.73 -16.62
CA GLU A 266 1.90 14.86 -17.13
C GLU A 266 3.09 14.40 -17.97
N ALA A 267 3.78 13.33 -17.58
CA ALA A 267 4.87 12.76 -18.35
C ALA A 267 4.38 12.17 -19.70
N ILE A 268 3.23 11.50 -19.71
CA ILE A 268 2.57 11.00 -20.92
C ILE A 268 2.19 12.16 -21.85
N ALA A 269 1.65 13.25 -21.32
CA ALA A 269 1.28 14.43 -22.10
C ALA A 269 2.49 15.03 -22.83
N ARG A 270 3.68 15.04 -22.21
CA ARG A 270 4.93 15.51 -22.83
C ARG A 270 5.49 14.60 -23.93
N LEU A 271 4.91 13.42 -24.13
CA LEU A 271 5.29 12.49 -25.19
C LEU A 271 4.42 12.64 -26.45
N ASP A 272 3.41 13.52 -26.42
CA ASP A 272 2.48 13.79 -27.54
C ASP A 272 1.92 12.49 -28.15
N LEU A 273 1.51 11.56 -27.29
CA LEU A 273 0.97 10.27 -27.73
C LEU A 273 -0.47 10.44 -28.22
N HIS A 274 -0.74 9.96 -29.43
CA HIS A 274 -2.08 9.89 -29.98
C HIS A 274 -2.52 8.44 -30.15
N PRO A 275 -3.79 8.10 -29.87
CA PRO A 275 -4.32 6.79 -30.22
C PRO A 275 -4.20 6.62 -31.74
N SER A 276 -3.56 5.54 -32.18
CA SER A 276 -3.43 5.25 -33.60
C SER A 276 -4.82 5.06 -34.21
N THR A 277 -5.20 5.96 -35.12
CA THR A 277 -6.37 5.78 -35.99
C THR A 277 -6.03 4.68 -37.01
N ALA A 278 -6.12 3.43 -36.59
CA ALA A 278 -6.20 2.30 -37.51
C ALA A 278 -7.67 2.11 -37.88
N THR A 279 -7.96 2.33 -39.16
CA THR A 279 -9.22 2.11 -39.86
C THR A 279 -9.83 0.73 -39.61
N ALA A 280 -11.16 0.72 -39.64
CA ALA A 280 -12.06 -0.44 -39.54
C ALA A 280 -11.70 -1.63 -40.45
#